data_AF-A0A2V8JVG7-F1
#
_entry.id   AF-A0A2V8JVG7-F1
#
_cell.length_a   1.000
_cell.length_b   1.000
_cell.length_c   1.000
_cell.angle_alpha   90.00
_cell.angle_beta   90.00
_cell.angle_gamma   90.00
#
_symmetry.space_group_name_H-M   'P 1'
#
loop_
_entity.id
_entity.type
_entity.pdbx_description
1 polymer ?
#
loop_
_entity_poly.entity_id
_entity_poly.type
_entity_poly.pdbx_seq_one_letter_code
_entity_poly.pdbx_strand_id
1 'polypeptide(L)'
;MFELLTHHQFWTAVAGYWIFSAAIGSMPEPASNNGAGYLWIYRFLHTLAGNVTTAFGSRIPGLKALALVWVIPLLMAAPACAAHYTIHPGSLNKTDSAGYDALLVAQAMIDEARTHTETAPLPGGAKDALNTLIQSYNVARDSWLTYRGAVATHTPADIYVGRLSQNLSDLSNAIHAFKEAQ
;
A
#
# COMPACT_ATOMS: atom_id res chain seq x y z
N MET A 1 -6.50 -31.26 16.43
CA MET A 1 -5.27 -30.65 16.99
C MET A 1 -4.06 -30.87 16.09
N PHE A 2 -3.84 -32.08 15.55
CA PHE A 2 -2.76 -32.37 14.59
C PHE A 2 -2.81 -31.53 13.30
N GLU A 3 -4.00 -31.29 12.72
CA GLU A 3 -4.15 -30.49 11.49
C GLU A 3 -3.68 -29.02 11.63
N LEU A 4 -3.95 -28.38 12.77
CA LEU A 4 -3.56 -26.99 13.02
C LEU A 4 -2.03 -26.86 13.17
N LEU A 5 -1.41 -27.80 13.88
CA LEU A 5 0.05 -27.90 14.03
C LEU A 5 0.75 -28.13 12.69
N THR A 6 0.22 -29.03 11.85
CA THR A 6 0.77 -29.26 10.51
C THR A 6 0.58 -28.07 9.57
N HIS A 7 -0.52 -27.33 9.70
CA HIS A 7 -0.78 -26.13 8.90
C HIS A 7 0.19 -24.99 9.27
N HIS A 8 0.39 -24.74 10.56
CA HIS A 8 1.38 -23.76 11.02
C HIS A 8 2.80 -24.15 10.61
N GLN A 9 3.20 -25.42 10.78
CA GLN A 9 4.53 -25.91 10.36
C GLN A 9 4.73 -25.82 8.84
N PHE A 10 3.67 -26.07 8.05
CA PHE A 10 3.71 -25.90 6.60
C PHE A 10 3.94 -24.43 6.23
N TRP A 11 3.18 -23.49 6.80
CA TRP A 11 3.38 -22.06 6.54
C TRP A 11 4.72 -21.53 7.06
N THR A 12 5.23 -22.05 8.18
CA THR A 12 6.59 -21.72 8.65
C THR A 12 7.66 -22.20 7.68
N ALA A 13 7.51 -23.38 7.08
CA ALA A 13 8.44 -23.88 6.06
C ALA A 13 8.37 -23.04 4.78
N VAL A 14 7.18 -22.63 4.35
CA VAL A 14 6.98 -21.74 3.20
C VAL A 14 7.60 -20.36 3.44
N ALA A 15 7.35 -19.75 4.61
CA ALA A 15 7.93 -18.47 4.97
C ALA A 15 9.46 -18.53 5.11
N GLY A 16 9.99 -19.59 5.72
CA GLY A 16 11.43 -19.82 5.84
C GLY A 16 12.09 -20.00 4.46
N TYR A 17 11.43 -20.71 3.56
CA TYR A 17 11.89 -20.85 2.18
C TYR A 17 11.90 -19.50 1.43
N TRP A 18 10.87 -18.67 1.61
CA TRP A 18 10.84 -17.32 1.01
C TRP A 18 11.98 -16.42 1.46
N ILE A 19 12.23 -16.36 2.77
CA ILE A 19 13.32 -15.55 3.33
C ILE A 19 14.66 -16.06 2.80
N PHE A 20 14.83 -17.39 2.77
CA PHE A 20 16.03 -18.00 2.21
C PHE A 20 16.21 -17.63 0.73
N SER A 21 15.20 -17.78 -0.11
CA SER A 21 15.27 -17.42 -1.54
C SER A 21 15.58 -15.94 -1.76
N ALA A 22 14.98 -15.03 -0.99
CA ALA A 22 15.27 -13.60 -1.07
C ALA A 22 16.70 -13.28 -0.65
N ALA A 23 17.19 -13.89 0.44
CA ALA A 23 18.55 -13.71 0.91
C ALA A 23 19.57 -14.17 -0.16
N ILE A 24 19.35 -15.33 -0.77
CA ILE A 24 20.25 -15.84 -1.81
C ILE A 24 20.20 -14.97 -3.07
N GLY A 25 19.02 -14.58 -3.53
CA GLY A 25 18.86 -13.72 -4.71
C GLY A 25 19.43 -12.31 -4.53
N SER A 26 19.55 -11.82 -3.29
CA SER A 26 20.19 -10.54 -2.98
C SER A 26 21.72 -10.60 -2.89
N MET A 27 22.32 -11.80 -2.94
CA MET A 27 23.78 -11.93 -2.88
C MET A 27 24.43 -11.28 -4.11
N PRO A 28 25.43 -10.40 -3.93
CA PRO A 28 26.13 -9.77 -5.03
C PRO A 28 26.75 -10.80 -5.98
N GLU A 29 26.62 -10.59 -7.29
CA GLU A 29 27.30 -11.43 -8.26
C GLU A 29 28.80 -11.44 -8.00
N PRO A 30 29.44 -12.62 -8.03
CA PRO A 30 30.85 -12.70 -7.72
C PRO A 30 31.71 -12.07 -8.83
N ALA A 31 32.53 -11.10 -8.46
CA ALA A 31 33.52 -10.48 -9.33
C ALA A 31 34.80 -11.34 -9.41
N SER A 32 35.63 -11.10 -10.42
CA SER A 32 36.87 -11.87 -10.69
C SER A 32 37.94 -11.77 -9.60
N ASN A 33 37.81 -10.80 -8.68
CA ASN A 33 38.68 -10.60 -7.53
C ASN A 33 38.13 -11.18 -6.21
N ASN A 34 36.95 -11.81 -6.22
CA ASN A 34 36.35 -12.38 -5.01
C ASN A 34 37.06 -13.68 -4.59
N GLY A 35 37.20 -13.89 -3.27
CA GLY A 35 37.87 -15.06 -2.71
C GLY A 35 37.15 -16.38 -3.03
N ALA A 36 37.91 -17.48 -3.13
CA ALA A 36 37.40 -18.82 -3.43
C ALA A 36 36.28 -19.27 -2.48
N GLY A 37 36.32 -18.84 -1.20
CA GLY A 37 35.28 -19.13 -0.22
C GLY A 37 33.93 -18.49 -0.57
N TYR A 38 33.92 -17.21 -0.99
CA TYR A 38 32.68 -16.53 -1.39
C TYR A 38 32.07 -17.18 -2.64
N LEU A 39 32.91 -17.52 -3.63
CA LEU A 39 32.48 -18.24 -4.84
C LEU A 39 31.83 -19.59 -4.51
N TRP A 40 32.43 -20.34 -3.58
CA TRP A 40 31.87 -21.61 -3.14
C TRP A 40 30.52 -21.43 -2.44
N ILE A 41 30.42 -20.50 -1.48
CA ILE A 41 29.16 -20.22 -0.76
C ILE A 41 28.07 -19.75 -1.72
N TYR A 42 28.39 -18.80 -2.60
CA TYR A 42 27.46 -18.26 -3.60
C TYR A 42 26.88 -19.38 -4.46
N ARG A 43 27.73 -20.25 -5.03
CA ARG A 43 27.28 -21.37 -5.87
C ARG A 43 26.47 -22.40 -5.09
N PHE A 44 26.94 -22.76 -3.89
CA PHE A 44 26.27 -23.72 -3.03
C PHE A 44 24.85 -23.28 -2.69
N LEU A 45 24.69 -22.02 -2.24
CA LEU A 45 23.40 -21.48 -1.83
C LEU A 45 22.41 -21.33 -3.00
N HIS A 46 22.88 -20.87 -4.16
CA HIS A 46 22.05 -20.78 -5.37
C HIS A 46 21.62 -22.15 -5.88
N THR A 47 22.52 -23.14 -5.84
CA THR A 47 22.19 -24.54 -6.22
C THR A 47 21.18 -25.16 -5.25
N LEU A 48 21.37 -24.95 -3.95
CA LEU A 48 20.44 -25.41 -2.92
C LEU A 48 19.05 -24.79 -3.12
N ALA A 49 18.96 -23.49 -3.37
CA ALA A 49 17.69 -22.81 -3.65
C ALA A 49 16.97 -23.39 -4.88
N GLY A 50 17.69 -23.64 -5.97
CA GLY A 50 17.12 -24.25 -7.19
C GLY A 50 16.60 -25.68 -6.96
N ASN A 51 17.34 -26.50 -6.22
CA ASN A 51 16.95 -27.87 -5.88
C ASN A 51 15.70 -27.90 -4.98
N VAL A 52 15.63 -27.00 -4.00
CA VAL A 52 14.47 -26.85 -3.12
C VAL A 52 13.25 -26.38 -3.92
N THR A 53 13.40 -25.38 -4.81
CA THR A 53 12.34 -24.94 -5.74
C THR A 53 11.76 -26.12 -6.51
N THR A 54 12.64 -26.96 -7.07
CA THR A 54 12.24 -28.09 -7.92
C THR A 54 11.51 -29.18 -7.13
N ALA A 55 11.94 -29.45 -5.90
CA ALA A 55 11.31 -30.42 -5.01
C ALA A 55 9.88 -30.02 -4.61
N PHE A 56 9.61 -28.71 -4.46
CA PHE A 56 8.28 -28.19 -4.09
C PHE A 56 7.40 -27.85 -5.30
N GLY A 57 7.97 -27.40 -6.43
CA GLY A 57 7.23 -27.00 -7.62
C GLY A 57 6.49 -28.15 -8.33
N SER A 58 6.95 -29.39 -8.16
CA SER A 58 6.35 -30.59 -8.77
C SER A 58 5.25 -31.25 -7.93
N ARG A 59 5.00 -30.79 -6.70
CA ARG A 59 4.08 -31.44 -5.75
C ARG A 59 2.81 -30.64 -5.41
N ILE A 60 2.54 -29.52 -6.08
CA ILE A 60 1.38 -28.65 -5.77
C ILE A 60 0.43 -28.60 -6.97
N PRO A 61 -0.59 -29.47 -7.05
CA PRO A 61 -1.68 -29.34 -8.02
C PRO A 61 -2.47 -28.07 -7.69
N GLY A 62 -2.57 -27.12 -8.62
CA GLY A 62 -3.35 -25.89 -8.43
C GLY A 62 -2.57 -24.58 -8.50
N LEU A 63 -1.36 -24.56 -9.06
CA LEU A 63 -0.53 -23.36 -9.23
C LEU A 63 -1.26 -22.17 -9.93
N LYS A 64 -2.32 -22.43 -10.70
CA LYS A 64 -3.16 -21.39 -11.30
C LYS A 64 -4.04 -20.63 -10.30
N ALA A 65 -4.45 -21.26 -9.19
CA ALA A 65 -5.18 -20.59 -8.11
C ALA A 65 -4.23 -19.94 -7.10
N LEU A 66 -3.04 -20.54 -6.88
CA LEU A 66 -2.00 -19.96 -6.04
C LEU A 66 -1.38 -18.70 -6.66
N ALA A 67 -1.25 -18.59 -8.00
CA ALA A 67 -0.78 -17.34 -8.62
C ALA A 67 -1.58 -16.10 -8.17
N LEU A 68 -2.90 -16.23 -7.94
CA LEU A 68 -3.75 -15.15 -7.43
C LEU A 68 -3.51 -14.87 -5.94
N VAL A 69 -3.26 -15.92 -5.15
CA VAL A 69 -2.91 -15.84 -3.72
C VAL A 69 -1.52 -15.26 -3.52
N TRP A 70 -0.64 -15.28 -4.53
CA TRP A 70 0.74 -14.79 -4.46
C TRP A 70 0.93 -13.34 -4.91
N VAL A 71 -0.03 -12.77 -5.65
CA VAL A 71 -0.08 -11.33 -5.90
C VAL A 71 -0.44 -10.56 -4.63
N ILE A 72 -1.20 -11.17 -3.71
CA ILE A 72 -1.66 -10.54 -2.47
C ILE A 72 -0.51 -10.26 -1.48
N PRO A 73 0.44 -11.18 -1.21
CA PRO A 73 1.65 -10.90 -0.43
C PRO A 73 2.60 -9.89 -1.07
N LEU A 74 2.67 -9.85 -2.41
CA LEU A 74 3.48 -8.84 -3.13
C LEU A 74 2.87 -7.44 -2.95
N LEU A 75 1.54 -7.33 -2.92
CA LEU A 75 0.84 -6.09 -2.51
C LEU A 75 1.00 -5.79 -1.01
N MET A 76 1.08 -6.81 -0.15
CA MET A 76 1.27 -6.64 1.30
C MET A 76 2.73 -6.38 1.71
N ALA A 77 3.70 -6.54 0.80
CA ALA A 77 5.10 -6.14 0.97
C ALA A 77 5.36 -4.66 0.61
N ALA A 78 4.36 -3.96 0.06
CA ALA A 78 4.46 -2.54 -0.24
C ALA A 78 4.50 -1.56 0.96
N PRO A 79 4.11 -1.87 2.22
CA PRO A 79 4.28 -0.91 3.30
C PRO A 79 5.71 -0.90 3.85
N ALA A 80 6.63 -1.75 3.36
CA ALA A 80 8.05 -1.66 3.71
C ALA A 80 8.76 -0.49 3.00
N CYS A 81 8.13 0.13 2.01
CA CYS A 81 8.40 1.52 1.67
C CYS A 81 7.74 2.41 2.73
N ALA A 82 8.32 2.44 3.94
CA ALA A 82 8.09 3.54 4.85
C ALA A 82 8.75 4.78 4.21
N ALA A 83 8.09 5.34 3.19
CA ALA A 83 8.38 6.68 2.73
C ALA A 83 8.44 7.54 3.99
N HIS A 84 9.58 8.20 4.23
CA HIS A 84 9.70 9.18 5.29
C HIS A 84 8.67 10.27 5.00
N TYR A 85 7.47 10.11 5.54
CA TYR A 85 6.38 11.04 5.33
C TYR A 85 6.77 12.34 6.03
N THR A 86 7.08 13.35 5.23
CA THR A 86 7.42 14.69 5.71
C THR A 86 6.15 15.33 6.24
N ILE A 87 6.16 15.68 7.53
CA ILE A 87 5.02 16.34 8.17
C ILE A 87 4.89 17.76 7.59
N HIS A 88 3.70 18.09 7.11
CA HIS A 88 3.35 19.40 6.59
C HIS A 88 3.48 20.46 7.69
N PRO A 89 4.15 21.62 7.43
CA PRO A 89 4.33 22.67 8.42
C PRO A 89 3.00 23.13 9.07
N GLY A 90 2.94 23.16 10.40
CA GLY A 90 1.72 23.55 11.13
C GLY A 90 0.74 22.40 11.40
N SER A 91 1.10 21.16 11.05
CA SER A 91 0.34 19.97 11.44
C SER A 91 0.65 19.53 12.88
N LEU A 92 -0.35 19.03 13.58
CA LEU A 92 -0.24 18.60 14.97
C LEU A 92 0.43 17.22 15.11
N ASN A 93 0.27 16.35 14.12
CA ASN A 93 0.92 15.04 14.03
C ASN A 93 0.88 14.50 12.58
N LYS A 94 1.39 13.29 12.37
CA LYS A 94 1.43 12.64 11.05
C LYS A 94 0.04 12.45 10.42
N THR A 95 -0.95 12.03 11.22
CA THR A 95 -2.31 11.81 10.73
C THR A 95 -3.00 13.11 10.33
N ASP A 96 -2.81 14.17 11.11
CA ASP A 96 -3.32 15.51 10.80
C ASP A 96 -2.73 16.03 9.49
N SER A 97 -1.42 15.87 9.33
CA SER A 97 -0.68 16.22 8.12
C SER A 97 -1.18 15.44 6.90
N ALA A 98 -1.32 14.12 7.01
CA ALA A 98 -1.77 13.27 5.90
C ALA A 98 -3.22 13.61 5.48
N GLY A 99 -4.09 13.87 6.45
CA GLY A 99 -5.45 14.35 6.17
C GLY A 99 -5.47 15.69 5.46
N TYR A 100 -4.60 16.62 5.88
CA TYR A 100 -4.49 17.93 5.24
C TYR A 100 -3.99 17.85 3.80
N ASP A 101 -2.94 17.07 3.52
CA ASP A 101 -2.41 16.89 2.17
C ASP A 101 -3.47 16.27 1.22
N ALA A 102 -4.25 15.29 1.71
CA ALA A 102 -5.34 14.69 0.92
C ALA A 102 -6.43 15.71 0.57
N LEU A 103 -6.80 16.58 1.52
CA LEU A 103 -7.76 17.66 1.29
C LEU A 103 -7.25 18.68 0.27
N LEU A 104 -5.95 19.02 0.31
CA LEU A 104 -5.34 19.92 -0.67
C LEU A 104 -5.41 19.37 -2.10
N VAL A 105 -5.13 18.08 -2.29
CA VAL A 105 -5.23 17.43 -3.61
C VAL A 105 -6.66 17.48 -4.14
N ALA A 106 -7.65 17.14 -3.30
CA ALA A 106 -9.05 17.19 -3.67
C ALA A 106 -9.50 18.62 -4.02
N GLN A 107 -9.11 19.61 -3.21
CA GLN A 107 -9.44 21.00 -3.44
C GLN A 107 -8.87 21.51 -4.76
N ALA A 108 -7.60 21.21 -5.05
CA ALA A 108 -6.97 21.59 -6.32
C ALA A 108 -7.74 21.04 -7.53
N MET A 109 -8.20 19.78 -7.48
CA MET A 109 -8.99 19.22 -8.57
C MET A 109 -10.40 19.83 -8.67
N ILE A 110 -11.05 20.15 -7.56
CA ILE A 110 -12.35 20.83 -7.58
C ILE A 110 -12.21 22.22 -8.20
N ASP A 111 -11.15 22.95 -7.84
CA ASP A 111 -10.88 24.28 -8.36
C ASP A 111 -10.54 24.23 -9.86
N GLU A 112 -9.73 23.26 -10.30
CA GLU A 112 -9.47 22.99 -11.73
C GLU A 112 -10.74 22.63 -12.51
N ALA A 113 -11.62 21.81 -11.95
CA ALA A 113 -12.88 21.45 -12.60
C ALA A 113 -13.81 22.66 -12.78
N ARG A 114 -13.82 23.57 -11.79
CA ARG A 114 -14.59 24.82 -11.84
C ARG A 114 -14.06 25.74 -12.93
N THR A 115 -12.75 25.95 -13.01
CA THR A 115 -12.14 26.79 -14.06
C THR A 115 -12.37 26.19 -15.45
N HIS A 116 -12.27 24.86 -15.60
CA HIS A 116 -12.59 24.19 -16.86
C HIS A 116 -14.05 24.40 -17.29
N THR A 117 -15.00 24.35 -16.35
CA THR A 117 -16.43 24.56 -16.62
C THR A 117 -16.73 25.97 -17.17
N GLU A 118 -15.93 26.98 -16.81
CA GLU A 118 -16.03 28.33 -17.36
C GLU A 118 -15.64 28.39 -18.84
N THR A 119 -14.80 27.46 -19.30
CA THR A 119 -14.27 27.41 -20.67
C THR A 119 -14.97 26.38 -21.56
N ALA A 120 -15.47 25.28 -21.00
CA ALA A 120 -16.24 24.25 -21.70
C ALA A 120 -17.12 23.45 -20.70
N PRO A 121 -18.37 23.08 -21.07
CA PRO A 121 -19.21 22.25 -20.20
C PRO A 121 -18.59 20.87 -19.96
N LEU A 122 -18.62 20.40 -18.70
CA LEU A 122 -18.22 19.04 -18.35
C LEU A 122 -19.15 18.00 -19.02
N PRO A 123 -18.62 16.86 -19.49
CA PRO A 123 -19.45 15.75 -19.97
C PRO A 123 -20.36 15.25 -18.85
N GLY A 124 -21.52 14.68 -19.20
CA GLY A 124 -22.59 14.35 -18.24
C GLY A 124 -22.12 13.51 -17.04
N GLY A 125 -21.27 12.50 -17.27
CA GLY A 125 -20.69 11.68 -16.22
C GLY A 125 -19.71 12.42 -15.30
N ALA A 126 -18.94 13.39 -15.83
CA ALA A 126 -17.99 14.18 -15.04
C ALA A 126 -18.68 15.13 -14.06
N LYS A 127 -19.87 15.64 -14.41
CA LYS A 127 -20.62 16.54 -13.52
C LYS A 127 -21.09 15.83 -12.25
N ASP A 128 -21.65 14.63 -12.40
CA ASP A 128 -22.10 13.83 -11.25
C ASP A 128 -20.92 13.34 -10.41
N ALA A 129 -19.81 12.96 -11.06
CA ALA A 129 -18.57 12.61 -10.38
C ALA A 129 -17.96 13.80 -9.61
N LEU A 130 -17.99 15.02 -10.18
CA LEU A 130 -17.56 16.24 -9.50
C LEU A 130 -18.42 16.56 -8.28
N ASN A 131 -19.74 16.44 -8.39
CA ASN A 131 -20.65 16.65 -7.24
C ASN A 131 -20.35 15.64 -6.12
N THR A 132 -20.08 14.39 -6.48
CA THR A 132 -19.68 13.33 -5.53
C THR A 132 -18.34 13.67 -4.88
N LEU A 133 -17.35 14.13 -5.65
CA LEU A 133 -16.06 14.59 -5.12
C LEU A 133 -16.22 15.75 -4.13
N ILE A 134 -17.04 16.76 -4.45
CA ILE A 134 -17.32 17.89 -3.55
C ILE A 134 -17.98 17.40 -2.25
N GLN A 135 -18.94 16.48 -2.34
CA GLN A 135 -19.59 15.92 -1.16
C GLN A 135 -18.60 15.15 -0.27
N SER A 136 -17.80 14.26 -0.86
CA SER A 136 -16.77 13.52 -0.13
C SER A 136 -15.73 14.44 0.48
N TYR A 137 -15.34 15.53 -0.21
CA TYR A 137 -14.42 16.54 0.30
C TYR A 137 -14.96 17.20 1.57
N ASN A 138 -16.23 17.63 1.55
CA ASN A 138 -16.84 18.28 2.71
C ASN A 138 -16.90 17.33 3.93
N VAL A 139 -17.33 16.07 3.71
CA VAL A 139 -17.39 15.06 4.76
C VAL A 139 -16.00 14.73 5.32
N ALA A 140 -14.99 14.58 4.47
CA ALA A 140 -13.62 14.35 4.88
C ALA A 140 -13.07 15.55 5.67
N ARG A 141 -13.31 16.77 5.20
CA ARG A 141 -12.87 18.01 5.85
C ARG A 141 -13.47 18.16 7.25
N ASP A 142 -14.75 17.90 7.41
CA ASP A 142 -15.42 17.97 8.72
C ASP A 142 -14.87 16.93 9.70
N SER A 143 -14.61 15.71 9.21
CA SER A 143 -13.99 14.66 10.04
C SER A 143 -12.54 14.97 10.41
N TRP A 144 -11.78 15.60 9.51
CA TRP A 144 -10.42 16.05 9.76
C TRP A 144 -10.39 17.18 10.80
N LEU A 145 -11.28 18.17 10.70
CA LEU A 145 -11.42 19.23 11.69
C LEU A 145 -11.79 18.68 13.07
N THR A 146 -12.68 17.67 13.12
CA THR A 146 -13.06 17.01 14.37
C THR A 146 -11.86 16.30 15.01
N TYR A 147 -11.12 15.50 14.23
CA TYR A 147 -9.90 14.84 14.69
C TYR A 147 -8.85 15.86 15.16
N ARG A 148 -8.57 16.88 14.35
CA ARG A 148 -7.60 17.94 14.65
C ARG A 148 -7.97 18.69 15.92
N GLY A 149 -9.25 19.00 16.12
CA GLY A 149 -9.76 19.63 17.33
C GLY A 149 -9.55 18.77 18.58
N ALA A 150 -9.76 17.45 18.46
CA ALA A 150 -9.50 16.52 19.57
C ALA A 150 -8.01 16.48 19.95
N VAL A 151 -7.13 16.42 18.95
CA VAL A 151 -5.67 16.48 19.16
C VAL A 151 -5.26 17.81 19.81
N ALA A 152 -5.77 18.94 19.30
CA ALA A 152 -5.44 20.27 19.82
C ALA A 152 -5.88 20.47 21.29
N THR A 153 -7.01 19.86 21.67
CA THR A 153 -7.58 19.96 23.02
C THR A 153 -7.11 18.86 23.97
N HIS A 154 -6.18 17.98 23.53
CA HIS A 154 -5.70 16.84 24.31
C HIS A 154 -6.82 15.90 24.78
N THR A 155 -7.90 15.79 24.00
CA THR A 155 -8.97 14.81 24.22
C THR A 155 -8.68 13.53 23.41
N PRO A 156 -9.31 12.39 23.74
CA PRO A 156 -9.08 11.14 23.01
C PRO A 156 -9.42 11.30 21.52
N ALA A 157 -8.38 11.33 20.68
CA ALA A 157 -8.50 11.54 19.24
C ALA A 157 -8.60 10.22 18.45
N ASP A 158 -8.16 9.12 19.06
CA ASP A 158 -8.19 7.75 18.53
C ASP A 158 -9.60 7.31 18.13
N ILE A 159 -10.63 7.76 18.86
CA ILE A 159 -12.04 7.50 18.54
C ILE A 159 -12.47 8.10 17.19
N TYR A 160 -11.78 9.15 16.70
CA TYR A 160 -12.08 9.82 15.44
C TYR A 160 -11.22 9.32 14.27
N VAL A 161 -10.08 8.67 14.55
CA VAL A 161 -9.14 8.21 13.50
C VAL A 161 -9.81 7.25 12.53
N GLY A 162 -10.59 6.28 13.02
CA GLY A 162 -11.27 5.32 12.14
C GLY A 162 -12.24 5.99 11.16
N ARG A 163 -13.01 6.98 11.63
CA ARG A 163 -13.93 7.75 10.76
C ARG A 163 -13.17 8.64 9.79
N LEU A 164 -12.10 9.29 10.23
CA LEU A 164 -11.25 10.09 9.36
C LEU A 164 -10.64 9.23 8.24
N SER A 165 -10.08 8.06 8.58
CA SER A 165 -9.50 7.14 7.61
C SER A 165 -10.52 6.67 6.56
N GLN A 166 -11.74 6.33 6.98
CA GLN A 166 -12.80 5.95 6.06
C GLN A 166 -13.16 7.11 5.11
N ASN A 167 -13.40 8.31 5.64
CA ASN A 167 -13.78 9.45 4.83
C ASN A 167 -12.67 9.90 3.86
N LEU A 168 -11.39 9.77 4.25
CA LEU A 168 -10.26 10.01 3.36
C LEU A 168 -10.14 8.95 2.26
N SER A 169 -10.48 7.69 2.56
CA SER A 169 -10.58 6.64 1.54
C SER A 169 -11.70 6.92 0.55
N ASP A 170 -12.88 7.33 1.04
CA ASP A 170 -14.02 7.69 0.20
C ASP A 170 -13.71 8.92 -0.67
N LEU A 171 -12.96 9.89 -0.13
CA LEU A 171 -12.43 11.03 -0.89
C LEU A 171 -11.48 10.57 -2.01
N SER A 172 -10.53 9.68 -1.70
CA SER A 172 -9.60 9.13 -2.70
C SER A 172 -10.35 8.41 -3.83
N ASN A 173 -11.39 7.64 -3.49
CA ASN A 173 -12.23 6.97 -4.48
C ASN A 173 -12.99 7.98 -5.36
N ALA A 174 -13.53 9.05 -4.78
CA ALA A 174 -14.21 10.10 -5.53
C ALA A 174 -13.25 10.88 -6.45
N ILE A 175 -12.01 11.10 -6.02
CA ILE A 175 -10.92 11.66 -6.85
C ILE A 175 -10.69 10.76 -8.09
N HIS A 176 -10.55 9.45 -7.88
CA HIS A 176 -10.35 8.50 -8.98
C HIS A 176 -11.54 8.48 -9.94
N ALA A 177 -12.76 8.37 -9.42
CA ALA A 177 -13.97 8.36 -10.24
C ALA A 177 -14.14 9.64 -11.07
N PHE A 178 -13.79 10.81 -10.51
CA PHE A 178 -13.83 12.06 -11.26
C PHE A 178 -12.79 12.09 -12.38
N LYS A 179 -11.57 11.62 -12.13
CA LYS A 179 -10.53 11.53 -13.18
C LYS A 179 -10.91 10.61 -14.33
N GLU A 180 -11.60 9.50 -14.05
CA GLU A 180 -12.08 8.56 -15.07
C GLU A 180 -13.25 9.10 -15.90
N ALA A 181 -13.99 10.09 -15.35
CA ALA A 181 -15.16 10.66 -16.00
C ALA A 181 -14.84 11.88 -16.89
N GLN A 182 -13.63 12.45 -16.78
CA GLN A 182 -13.11 13.51 -17.65
C GLN A 182 -12.73 12.98 -19.03
#